data_AF-A0A7N4PX37-F1
#
_entry.id   AF-A0A7N4PX37-F1
#
_cell.length_a   1.000
_cell.length_b   1.000
_cell.length_c   1.000
_cell.angle_alpha   90.00
_cell.angle_beta   90.00
_cell.angle_gamma   90.00
#
_symmetry.space_group_name_H-M   'P 1'
#
loop_
_entity.id
_entity.type
_entity.pdbx_description
1 polymer ?
#
loop_
_entity_poly.entity_id
_entity_poly.type
_entity_poly.pdbx_seq_one_letter_code
_entity_poly.pdbx_strand_id
1 'polypeptide(L)'
;MMEAAAAPDALLSGACVLFTLCMFSTGLSDLRHMQTTRSVNNIQFLPFLTTDVNNLSWLSYGLLKGDKTLVVVNSVGALLQTLYIVTYLRYCPRKRTVLLQTAALLGLLLLGYTYFQLLVPDWTSRLRQLGLFCSIFTISMYLSPLADLAKIIQTKSTQCLSFSLTVATLLASASWTLYGLHLRDLYIMVPNIPGILTSLVRLGLFWQYPQVQEKNYSLLQT
;
A
#
# COMPACT_ATOMS: atom_id res chain seq x y z
N MET A 1 22.42 23.65 -19.22
CA MET A 1 21.44 23.99 -18.16
C MET A 1 20.25 23.02 -18.07
N MET A 2 19.86 22.29 -19.13
CA MET A 2 18.81 21.24 -19.06
C MET A 2 19.22 19.97 -18.28
N GLU A 3 20.51 19.68 -18.18
CA GLU A 3 21.03 18.44 -17.60
C GLU A 3 20.96 18.40 -16.06
N ALA A 4 21.10 19.56 -15.40
CA ALA A 4 21.08 19.66 -13.94
C ALA A 4 19.66 19.59 -13.34
N ALA A 5 18.62 19.90 -14.12
CA ALA A 5 17.22 19.77 -13.71
C ALA A 5 16.69 18.34 -13.91
N ALA A 6 17.18 17.60 -14.90
CA ALA A 6 16.74 16.22 -15.16
C ALA A 6 17.27 15.20 -14.13
N ALA A 7 18.44 15.46 -13.54
CA ALA A 7 19.07 14.58 -12.56
C ALA A 7 18.28 14.42 -11.23
N PRO A 8 17.82 15.49 -10.56
CA PRO A 8 17.01 15.35 -9.35
C PRO A 8 15.66 14.67 -9.62
N ASP A 9 15.05 14.91 -10.77
CA ASP A 9 13.77 14.32 -11.17
C ASP A 9 13.89 12.81 -11.37
N ALA A 10 14.95 12.37 -12.08
CA ALA A 10 15.24 10.96 -12.31
C ALA A 10 15.62 10.23 -11.00
N LEU A 11 16.40 10.88 -10.13
CA LEU A 11 16.78 10.33 -8.84
C LEU A 11 15.55 10.11 -7.94
N LEU A 12 14.67 11.11 -7.86
CA LEU A 12 13.49 11.06 -7.01
C LEU A 12 12.45 10.07 -7.53
N SER A 13 12.23 10.03 -8.84
CA SER A 13 11.41 9.00 -9.51
C SER A 13 11.98 7.60 -9.27
N GLY A 14 13.29 7.41 -9.42
CA GLY A 14 13.98 6.15 -9.16
C GLY A 14 13.84 5.70 -7.70
N ALA A 15 13.95 6.63 -6.75
CA ALA A 15 13.73 6.34 -5.32
C ALA A 15 12.29 5.89 -5.04
N CYS A 16 11.29 6.57 -5.61
CA CYS A 16 9.88 6.18 -5.48
C CYS A 16 9.64 4.76 -6.00
N VAL A 17 10.17 4.44 -7.18
CA VAL A 17 10.07 3.09 -7.77
C VAL A 17 10.77 2.07 -6.87
N LEU A 18 12.03 2.29 -6.53
CA LEU A 18 12.84 1.34 -5.76
C LEU A 18 12.19 1.01 -4.41
N PHE A 19 11.88 2.02 -3.59
CA PHE A 19 11.36 1.78 -2.25
C PHE A 19 9.94 1.21 -2.26
N THR A 20 9.12 1.57 -3.24
CA THR A 20 7.79 0.97 -3.37
C THR A 20 7.88 -0.50 -3.80
N LEU A 21 8.80 -0.86 -4.70
CA LEU A 21 9.05 -2.27 -5.05
C LEU A 21 9.60 -3.07 -3.86
N CYS A 22 10.50 -2.49 -3.06
CA CYS A 22 10.95 -3.09 -1.81
C CYS A 22 9.77 -3.35 -0.86
N MET A 23 8.84 -2.40 -0.74
CA MET A 23 7.62 -2.57 0.05
C MET A 23 6.74 -3.71 -0.52
N PHE A 24 6.55 -3.81 -1.83
CA PHE A 24 5.77 -4.90 -2.42
C PHE A 24 6.44 -6.27 -2.29
N SER A 25 7.77 -6.32 -2.18
CA SER A 25 8.51 -7.58 -1.99
C SER A 25 8.10 -8.30 -0.70
N THR A 26 7.61 -7.60 0.31
CA THR A 26 7.13 -8.25 1.55
C THR A 26 5.84 -9.04 1.31
N GLY A 27 5.00 -8.65 0.34
CA GLY A 27 3.82 -9.45 -0.03
C GLY A 27 4.18 -10.80 -0.69
N LEU A 28 5.40 -10.95 -1.21
CA LEU A 28 5.85 -12.22 -1.79
C LEU A 28 6.00 -13.32 -0.73
N SER A 29 6.25 -12.97 0.54
CA SER A 29 6.27 -13.98 1.60
C SER A 29 4.88 -14.57 1.84
N ASP A 30 3.83 -13.76 1.77
CA ASP A 30 2.44 -14.23 1.89
C ASP A 30 2.06 -15.13 0.72
N LEU A 31 2.48 -14.76 -0.50
CA LEU A 31 2.27 -15.60 -1.69
C LEU A 31 2.95 -16.97 -1.52
N ARG A 32 4.22 -16.98 -1.10
CA ARG A 32 4.97 -18.23 -0.84
C ARG A 32 4.31 -19.04 0.28
N HIS A 33 3.88 -18.39 1.35
CA HIS A 33 3.18 -19.06 2.45
C HIS A 33 1.90 -19.73 1.97
N MET A 34 1.06 -19.03 1.20
CA MET A 34 -0.18 -19.60 0.63
C MET A 34 0.10 -20.79 -0.28
N GLN A 35 1.15 -20.72 -1.11
CA GLN A 35 1.50 -21.80 -2.04
C GLN A 35 2.05 -23.04 -1.32
N THR A 36 2.90 -22.86 -0.32
CA THR A 36 3.52 -23.96 0.44
C THR A 36 2.52 -24.63 1.37
N THR A 37 1.74 -23.83 2.12
CA THR A 37 0.78 -24.37 3.11
C THR A 37 -0.56 -24.75 2.50
N ARG A 38 -0.83 -24.35 1.24
CA ARG A 38 -2.13 -24.52 0.57
C ARG A 38 -3.29 -23.96 1.39
N SER A 39 -3.02 -22.95 2.21
CA SER A 39 -3.96 -22.35 3.15
C SER A 39 -3.79 -20.84 3.21
N VAL A 40 -4.88 -20.15 3.57
CA VAL A 40 -4.91 -18.70 3.80
C VAL A 40 -5.03 -18.35 5.28
N ASN A 41 -4.80 -19.32 6.16
CA ASN A 41 -4.85 -19.10 7.61
C ASN A 41 -3.88 -17.98 8.02
N ASN A 42 -4.32 -17.10 8.91
CA ASN A 42 -3.59 -15.91 9.37
C ASN A 42 -3.30 -14.84 8.30
N ILE A 43 -3.82 -14.99 7.08
CA ILE A 43 -3.69 -13.98 6.02
C ILE A 43 -5.04 -13.28 5.81
N GLN A 44 -5.04 -11.96 5.98
CA GLN A 44 -6.24 -11.15 5.77
C GLN A 44 -6.41 -10.82 4.29
N PHE A 45 -7.63 -11.01 3.76
CA PHE A 45 -7.94 -10.73 2.36
C PHE A 45 -8.08 -9.24 2.04
N LEU A 46 -8.72 -8.48 2.94
CA LEU A 46 -9.08 -7.09 2.70
C LEU A 46 -7.88 -6.20 2.32
N PRO A 47 -6.68 -6.31 2.96
CA PRO A 47 -5.52 -5.52 2.56
C PRO A 47 -5.09 -5.72 1.11
N PHE A 48 -5.16 -6.94 0.56
CA PHE A 48 -4.83 -7.17 -0.86
C PHE A 48 -5.81 -6.45 -1.77
N LEU A 49 -7.11 -6.60 -1.48
CA LEU A 49 -8.17 -6.01 -2.29
C LEU A 49 -8.18 -4.48 -2.23
N THR A 50 -8.04 -3.88 -1.04
CA THR A 50 -7.99 -2.42 -0.91
C THR A 50 -6.72 -1.84 -1.53
N THR A 51 -5.58 -2.53 -1.41
CA THR A 51 -4.33 -2.09 -2.06
C THR A 51 -4.42 -2.18 -3.59
N ASP A 52 -5.08 -3.21 -4.13
CA ASP A 52 -5.33 -3.32 -5.57
C ASP A 52 -6.16 -2.14 -6.09
N VAL A 53 -7.27 -1.83 -5.39
CA VAL A 53 -8.13 -0.68 -5.69
C VAL A 53 -7.36 0.64 -5.64
N ASN A 54 -6.50 0.80 -4.63
CA ASN A 54 -5.64 1.98 -4.49
C ASN A 54 -4.70 2.12 -5.69
N ASN A 55 -4.02 1.03 -6.06
CA ASN A 55 -3.09 1.00 -7.20
C ASN A 55 -3.81 1.31 -8.52
N LEU A 56 -4.98 0.72 -8.78
CA LEU A 56 -5.76 1.00 -9.99
C LEU A 56 -6.23 2.46 -10.07
N SER A 57 -6.59 3.05 -8.93
CA SER A 57 -7.00 4.46 -8.84
C SER A 57 -5.83 5.40 -9.14
N TRP A 58 -4.67 5.16 -8.51
CA TRP A 58 -3.45 5.92 -8.76
C TRP A 58 -2.87 5.70 -10.15
N LEU A 59 -3.03 4.51 -10.73
CA LEU A 59 -2.69 4.23 -12.12
C LEU A 59 -3.54 5.10 -13.07
N SER A 60 -4.86 5.17 -12.83
CA SER A 60 -5.76 6.03 -13.59
C SER A 60 -5.37 7.51 -13.46
N TYR A 61 -5.00 7.94 -12.25
CA TYR A 61 -4.50 9.30 -12.00
C TYR A 61 -3.20 9.59 -12.75
N GLY A 62 -2.22 8.68 -12.68
CA GLY A 62 -0.95 8.79 -13.39
C GLY A 62 -1.11 8.84 -14.91
N LEU A 63 -1.99 8.00 -15.47
CA LEU A 63 -2.31 8.01 -16.91
C LEU A 63 -2.94 9.34 -17.33
N LEU A 64 -3.90 9.86 -16.56
CA LEU A 64 -4.55 11.13 -16.86
C LEU A 64 -3.60 12.32 -16.76
N LYS A 65 -2.71 12.31 -15.76
CA LYS A 65 -1.67 13.32 -15.54
C LYS A 65 -0.52 13.24 -16.55
N GLY A 66 -0.28 12.08 -17.14
CA GLY A 66 0.91 11.80 -17.96
C GLY A 66 2.17 11.49 -17.13
N ASP A 67 2.01 11.10 -15.86
CA ASP A 67 3.11 10.83 -14.93
C ASP A 67 3.56 9.36 -15.02
N LYS A 68 4.73 9.14 -15.64
CA LYS A 68 5.27 7.79 -15.84
C LYS A 68 5.66 7.09 -14.54
N THR A 69 6.11 7.83 -13.52
CA THR A 69 6.52 7.25 -12.23
C THR A 69 5.33 6.60 -11.54
N LEU A 70 4.22 7.35 -11.46
CA LEU A 70 2.95 6.85 -10.92
C LEU A 70 2.45 5.65 -11.71
N VAL A 71 2.49 5.72 -13.04
CA VAL A 71 2.04 4.62 -13.91
C VAL A 71 2.83 3.34 -13.64
N VAL A 72 4.17 3.41 -13.62
CA VAL A 72 5.02 2.22 -13.44
C VAL A 72 4.79 1.57 -12.07
N VAL A 73 4.86 2.36 -11.00
CA VAL A 73 4.76 1.82 -9.63
C VAL A 73 3.39 1.17 -9.40
N ASN A 74 2.33 1.85 -9.80
CA ASN A 74 0.97 1.38 -9.56
C ASN A 74 0.58 0.24 -10.52
N SER A 75 1.13 0.17 -11.73
CA SER A 75 0.93 -0.99 -12.62
C SER A 75 1.53 -2.26 -12.03
N VAL A 76 2.77 -2.18 -11.52
CA VAL A 76 3.42 -3.33 -10.86
C VAL A 76 2.66 -3.71 -9.59
N GLY A 77 2.24 -2.72 -8.80
CA GLY A 77 1.42 -2.92 -7.62
C GLY A 77 0.11 -3.65 -7.92
N ALA A 78 -0.67 -3.18 -8.89
CA ALA A 78 -1.94 -3.81 -9.28
C ALA A 78 -1.72 -5.25 -9.77
N LEU A 79 -0.69 -5.50 -10.57
CA LEU A 79 -0.38 -6.85 -11.05
C LEU A 79 -0.06 -7.81 -9.89
N LEU A 80 0.75 -7.38 -8.93
CA LEU A 80 1.09 -8.18 -7.75
C LEU A 80 -0.13 -8.41 -6.85
N GLN A 81 -0.95 -7.39 -6.59
CA GLN A 81 -2.13 -7.52 -5.75
C GLN A 81 -3.18 -8.43 -6.40
N THR A 82 -3.41 -8.29 -7.71
CA THR A 82 -4.25 -9.21 -8.48
C THR A 82 -3.76 -10.66 -8.36
N LEU A 83 -2.44 -10.90 -8.46
CA LEU A 83 -1.85 -12.23 -8.26
C LEU A 83 -2.12 -12.78 -6.84
N TYR A 84 -2.00 -11.95 -5.82
CA TYR A 84 -2.30 -12.32 -4.43
C TYR A 84 -3.78 -12.66 -4.24
N ILE A 85 -4.68 -11.85 -4.79
CA ILE A 85 -6.15 -12.08 -4.76
C ILE A 85 -6.50 -13.40 -5.43
N VAL A 86 -5.98 -13.68 -6.62
CA VAL A 86 -6.23 -14.93 -7.35
C VAL A 86 -5.72 -16.14 -6.57
N THR A 87 -4.53 -16.03 -5.97
CA THR A 87 -3.96 -17.11 -5.15
C THR A 87 -4.76 -17.32 -3.88
N TYR A 88 -5.20 -16.24 -3.22
CA TYR A 88 -6.05 -16.30 -2.04
C TYR A 88 -7.38 -17.00 -2.34
N LEU A 89 -8.04 -16.63 -3.44
CA LEU A 89 -9.29 -17.26 -3.89
C LEU A 89 -9.14 -18.76 -4.19
N ARG A 90 -7.95 -19.20 -4.60
CA ARG A 90 -7.66 -20.61 -4.85
C ARG A 90 -7.69 -21.45 -3.58
N TYR A 91 -7.14 -20.92 -2.48
CA TYR A 91 -6.96 -21.65 -1.22
C TYR A 91 -7.96 -21.28 -0.12
N CYS A 92 -8.78 -20.24 -0.30
CA CYS A 92 -9.73 -19.85 0.72
C CYS A 92 -10.93 -20.80 0.79
N PRO A 93 -11.39 -21.17 2.00
CA PRO A 93 -12.59 -21.99 2.17
C PRO A 93 -13.89 -21.20 1.93
N ARG A 94 -13.91 -19.91 2.26
CA ARG A 94 -15.10 -19.04 2.19
C ARG A 94 -15.14 -18.19 0.92
N LYS A 95 -15.11 -18.83 -0.25
CA LYS A 95 -15.03 -18.16 -1.58
C LYS A 95 -16.13 -17.13 -1.81
N ARG A 96 -17.37 -17.43 -1.40
CA ARG A 96 -18.51 -16.52 -1.61
C ARG A 96 -18.30 -15.15 -0.96
N THR A 97 -17.81 -15.11 0.27
CA THR A 97 -17.54 -13.84 0.98
C THR A 97 -16.47 -13.02 0.26
N VAL A 98 -15.37 -13.66 -0.12
CA VAL A 98 -14.25 -13.03 -0.83
C VAL A 98 -14.69 -12.51 -2.20
N LEU A 99 -15.46 -13.31 -2.94
CA LEU A 99 -16.02 -12.91 -4.24
C LEU A 99 -17.00 -11.74 -4.11
N LEU A 100 -17.89 -11.74 -3.11
CA LEU A 100 -18.80 -10.61 -2.88
C LEU A 100 -18.05 -9.33 -2.52
N GLN A 101 -17.01 -9.41 -1.66
CA GLN A 101 -16.16 -8.26 -1.33
C GLN A 101 -15.43 -7.72 -2.57
N THR A 102 -14.87 -8.64 -3.38
CA THR A 102 -14.18 -8.29 -4.64
C THR A 102 -15.15 -7.64 -5.62
N ALA A 103 -16.33 -8.24 -5.84
CA ALA A 103 -17.35 -7.72 -6.73
C ALA A 103 -17.89 -6.35 -6.27
N ALA A 104 -18.10 -6.16 -4.97
CA ALA A 104 -18.53 -4.88 -4.42
C ALA A 104 -17.50 -3.77 -4.66
N LEU A 105 -16.22 -4.03 -4.40
CA LEU A 105 -15.16 -3.04 -4.60
C LEU A 105 -14.84 -2.79 -6.08
N LEU A 106 -14.86 -3.82 -6.93
CA LEU A 106 -14.76 -3.64 -8.38
C LEU A 106 -15.97 -2.89 -8.95
N GLY A 107 -17.17 -3.15 -8.43
CA GLY A 107 -18.38 -2.40 -8.78
C GLY A 107 -18.25 -0.93 -8.40
N LEU A 108 -17.74 -0.63 -7.21
CA LEU A 108 -17.47 0.75 -6.77
C LEU A 108 -16.44 1.44 -7.68
N LEU A 109 -15.35 0.75 -8.03
CA LEU A 109 -14.36 1.25 -8.98
C LEU A 109 -14.96 1.54 -10.35
N LEU A 110 -15.78 0.62 -10.87
CA LEU A 110 -16.42 0.78 -12.17
C LEU A 110 -17.38 1.97 -12.17
N LEU A 111 -18.19 2.11 -11.12
CA LEU A 111 -19.10 3.25 -10.94
C LEU A 111 -18.33 4.58 -10.83
N GLY A 112 -17.22 4.59 -10.09
CA GLY A 112 -16.34 5.75 -10.01
C GLY A 112 -15.72 6.09 -11.36
N TYR A 113 -15.24 5.09 -12.10
CA TYR A 113 -14.68 5.26 -13.43
C TYR A 113 -15.70 5.81 -14.43
N THR A 114 -16.92 5.26 -14.45
CA THR A 114 -17.99 5.76 -15.33
C THR A 114 -18.43 7.17 -14.95
N TYR A 115 -18.50 7.50 -13.65
CA TYR A 115 -18.73 8.87 -13.18
C TYR A 115 -17.69 9.85 -13.74
N PHE A 116 -16.39 9.53 -13.58
CA PHE A 116 -15.32 10.42 -14.04
C PHE A 116 -15.26 10.56 -15.57
N GLN A 117 -15.61 9.51 -16.32
CA GLN A 117 -15.56 9.55 -17.77
C GLN A 117 -16.78 10.26 -18.39
N LEU A 118 -17.98 10.02 -17.86
CA LEU A 118 -19.23 10.47 -18.48
C LEU A 118 -19.72 11.81 -17.91
N LEU A 119 -19.53 12.07 -16.62
CA LEU A 119 -20.11 13.21 -15.93
C LEU A 119 -19.12 14.35 -15.67
N VAL A 120 -17.82 14.10 -15.83
CA VAL A 120 -16.77 15.12 -15.67
C VAL A 120 -16.04 15.34 -17.00
N PRO A 121 -16.54 16.25 -17.86
CA PRO A 121 -15.98 16.47 -19.19
C PRO A 121 -14.65 17.22 -19.17
N ASP A 122 -14.46 18.13 -18.21
CA ASP A 122 -13.24 18.93 -18.11
C ASP A 122 -12.07 18.11 -17.53
N TRP A 123 -10.94 18.12 -18.25
CA TRP A 123 -9.73 17.39 -17.88
C TRP A 123 -9.19 17.83 -16.52
N THR A 124 -9.16 19.13 -16.25
CA THR A 124 -8.62 19.69 -15.01
C THR A 124 -9.45 19.27 -13.80
N SER A 125 -10.77 19.36 -13.93
CA SER A 125 -11.74 18.92 -12.92
C SER A 125 -11.64 17.43 -12.66
N ARG A 126 -11.51 16.62 -13.72
CA ARG A 126 -11.34 15.16 -13.61
C ARG A 126 -10.06 14.80 -12.86
N LEU A 127 -8.94 15.43 -13.22
CA LEU A 127 -7.67 15.21 -12.54
C LEU A 127 -7.77 15.58 -11.06
N ARG A 128 -8.33 16.76 -10.74
CA ARG A 128 -8.48 17.25 -9.37
C ARG A 128 -9.32 16.32 -8.49
N GLN A 129 -10.48 15.90 -8.99
CA GLN A 129 -11.39 15.04 -8.23
C GLN A 129 -10.86 13.61 -8.09
N LEU A 130 -10.24 13.06 -9.13
CA LEU A 130 -9.60 11.75 -9.08
C LEU A 130 -8.42 11.77 -8.10
N GLY A 131 -7.60 12.81 -8.12
CA GLY A 131 -6.51 13.01 -7.16
C GLY A 131 -7.04 13.05 -5.73
N LEU A 132 -8.10 13.82 -5.47
CA LEU A 132 -8.74 13.89 -4.15
C LEU A 132 -9.26 12.51 -3.69
N PHE A 133 -9.92 11.77 -4.58
CA PHE A 133 -10.39 10.42 -4.29
C PHE A 133 -9.22 9.49 -3.91
N CYS A 134 -8.16 9.49 -4.72
CA CYS A 134 -6.97 8.68 -4.46
C CYS A 134 -6.34 9.05 -3.11
N SER A 135 -6.17 10.34 -2.81
CA SER A 135 -5.61 10.79 -1.54
C SER A 135 -6.45 10.36 -0.33
N ILE A 136 -7.77 10.57 -0.37
CA ILE A 136 -8.68 10.18 0.72
C ILE A 136 -8.63 8.67 0.92
N PHE A 137 -8.67 7.91 -0.17
CA PHE A 137 -8.62 6.46 -0.10
C PHE A 137 -7.31 5.96 0.51
N THR A 138 -6.16 6.47 0.05
CA THR A 138 -4.84 6.15 0.64
C THR A 138 -4.76 6.52 2.12
N ILE A 139 -5.28 7.70 2.52
CA ILE A 139 -5.30 8.09 3.94
C ILE A 139 -6.15 7.12 4.77
N SER A 140 -7.31 6.70 4.26
CA SER A 140 -8.19 5.75 4.95
C SER A 140 -7.54 4.40 5.19
N MET A 141 -6.63 3.97 4.31
CA MET A 141 -5.88 2.72 4.48
C MET A 141 -4.95 2.75 5.70
N TYR A 142 -4.55 3.95 6.18
CA TYR A 142 -3.76 4.08 7.40
C TYR A 142 -4.54 3.86 8.70
N LEU A 143 -5.87 3.70 8.64
CA LEU A 143 -6.66 3.35 9.83
C LEU A 143 -6.27 1.99 10.41
N SER A 144 -6.02 0.99 9.55
CA SER A 144 -5.56 -0.34 9.98
C SER A 144 -4.21 -0.30 10.72
N PRO A 145 -3.13 0.27 10.14
CA PRO A 145 -1.85 0.33 10.84
C PRO A 145 -1.89 1.18 12.11
N LEU A 146 -2.79 2.18 12.19
CA LEU A 146 -2.99 2.96 13.42
C LEU A 146 -3.67 2.13 14.52
N ALA A 147 -4.65 1.29 14.17
CA ALA A 147 -5.25 0.34 15.10
C ALA A 147 -4.22 -0.68 15.60
N ASP A 148 -3.33 -1.16 14.73
CA ASP A 148 -2.23 -2.05 15.13
C ASP A 148 -1.27 -1.36 16.11
N LEU A 149 -0.94 -0.08 15.87
CA LEU A 149 -0.13 0.71 16.80
C LEU A 149 -0.76 0.80 18.19
N ALA A 150 -2.06 1.08 18.27
CA ALA A 150 -2.78 1.10 19.55
C ALA A 150 -2.72 -0.25 20.27
N LYS A 151 -2.88 -1.35 19.54
CA LYS A 151 -2.75 -2.71 20.07
C LYS A 151 -1.34 -3.00 20.60
N ILE A 152 -0.31 -2.55 19.91
CA ILE A 152 1.10 -2.75 20.32
C ILE A 152 1.40 -2.01 21.62
N ILE A 153 0.92 -0.77 21.76
CA ILE A 153 1.10 0.01 22.98
C ILE A 153 0.39 -0.67 24.17
N GLN A 154 -0.80 -1.21 23.95
CA GLN A 154 -1.54 -1.95 24.98
C GLN A 154 -0.86 -3.27 25.37
N THR A 155 -0.38 -4.03 24.38
CA THR A 155 0.23 -5.36 24.60
C THR A 155 1.72 -5.31 24.91
N LYS A 156 2.37 -4.15 24.74
CA LYS A 156 3.81 -3.92 24.91
C LYS A 156 4.70 -4.91 24.12
N SER A 157 4.22 -5.35 22.95
CA SER A 157 4.91 -6.35 22.12
C SER A 157 4.93 -5.94 20.65
N THR A 158 6.11 -5.99 20.03
CA THR A 158 6.33 -5.68 18.61
C THR A 158 6.39 -6.93 17.71
N GLN A 159 5.95 -8.10 18.21
CA GLN A 159 5.97 -9.37 17.46
C GLN A 159 5.35 -9.29 16.05
N CYS A 160 4.29 -8.49 15.90
CA CYS A 160 3.58 -8.36 14.61
C CYS A 160 4.21 -7.33 13.66
N LEU A 161 5.25 -6.59 14.07
CA LEU A 161 5.89 -5.57 13.24
C LEU A 161 7.18 -6.09 12.61
N SER A 162 7.29 -5.92 11.30
CA SER A 162 8.56 -6.09 10.59
C SER A 162 9.32 -4.76 10.55
N PHE A 163 10.53 -4.76 11.09
CA PHE A 163 11.44 -3.59 11.06
C PHE A 163 11.73 -3.19 9.61
N SER A 164 12.07 -4.16 8.77
CA SER A 164 12.38 -3.96 7.35
C SER A 164 11.22 -3.34 6.58
N LEU A 165 9.99 -3.80 6.82
CA LEU A 165 8.79 -3.22 6.21
C LEU A 165 8.55 -1.78 6.68
N THR A 166 8.80 -1.50 7.95
CA THR A 166 8.66 -0.15 8.53
C THR A 166 9.63 0.83 7.88
N VAL A 167 10.90 0.45 7.73
CA VAL A 167 11.91 1.28 7.06
C VAL A 167 11.57 1.47 5.57
N ALA A 168 11.16 0.40 4.87
CA ALA A 168 10.75 0.50 3.47
C ALA A 168 9.55 1.45 3.30
N THR A 169 8.57 1.38 4.20
CA THR A 169 7.38 2.25 4.19
C THR A 169 7.77 3.71 4.46
N LEU A 170 8.67 3.96 5.40
CA LEU A 170 9.17 5.31 5.70
C LEU A 170 9.87 5.92 4.47
N LEU A 171 10.78 5.18 3.85
CA LEU A 171 11.54 5.64 2.69
C LEU A 171 10.64 5.85 1.46
N ALA A 172 9.69 4.95 1.23
CA ALA A 172 8.71 5.10 0.16
C ALA A 172 7.84 6.34 0.40
N SER A 173 7.28 6.49 1.60
CA SER A 173 6.42 7.64 1.95
C SER A 173 7.17 8.96 1.86
N ALA A 174 8.40 9.02 2.37
CA ALA A 174 9.26 10.21 2.25
C ALA A 174 9.56 10.55 0.80
N SER A 175 9.88 9.54 -0.03
CA SER A 175 10.14 9.74 -1.46
C SER A 175 8.91 10.29 -2.18
N TRP A 176 7.73 9.72 -1.94
CA TRP A 176 6.48 10.20 -2.54
C TRP A 176 6.04 11.58 -2.04
N THR A 177 6.27 11.91 -0.76
CA THR A 177 6.04 13.27 -0.24
C THR A 177 6.95 14.27 -0.92
N LEU A 178 8.25 13.97 -1.04
CA LEU A 178 9.20 14.83 -1.76
C LEU A 178 8.87 14.94 -3.26
N TYR A 179 8.43 13.84 -3.88
CA TYR A 179 8.00 13.80 -5.28
C TYR A 179 6.78 14.69 -5.52
N GLY A 180 5.75 14.56 -4.67
CA GLY A 180 4.58 15.44 -4.71
C GLY A 180 4.95 16.91 -4.50
N LEU A 181 5.85 17.21 -3.55
CA LEU A 181 6.34 18.57 -3.32
C LEU A 181 7.04 19.14 -4.56
N HIS A 182 7.91 18.34 -5.18
CA HIS A 182 8.63 18.72 -6.39
C HIS A 182 7.67 19.00 -7.57
N LEU A 183 6.66 18.14 -7.75
CA LEU A 183 5.60 18.32 -8.75
C LEU A 183 4.56 19.40 -8.39
N ARG A 184 4.68 20.03 -7.20
CA ARG A 184 3.67 20.93 -6.61
C ARG A 184 2.27 20.31 -6.59
N ASP A 185 2.22 19.02 -6.33
CA ASP A 185 1.01 18.21 -6.30
C ASP A 185 0.68 17.74 -4.89
N LEU A 186 -0.25 18.46 -4.26
CA LEU A 186 -0.72 18.15 -2.92
C LEU A 186 -1.46 16.81 -2.86
N TYR A 187 -2.05 16.34 -3.96
CA TYR A 187 -2.76 15.07 -3.99
C TYR A 187 -1.80 13.90 -3.80
N ILE A 188 -0.59 13.99 -4.34
CA ILE A 188 0.48 12.99 -4.13
C ILE A 188 1.14 13.20 -2.75
N MET A 189 1.42 14.46 -2.38
CA MET A 189 2.20 14.77 -1.19
C MET A 189 1.49 14.40 0.12
N VAL A 190 0.25 14.87 0.30
CA VAL A 190 -0.51 14.78 1.56
C VAL A 190 -0.78 13.34 2.02
N PRO A 191 -1.24 12.39 1.18
CA PRO A 191 -1.57 11.05 1.65
C PRO A 191 -0.37 10.22 2.11
N ASN A 192 0.85 10.65 1.81
CA ASN A 192 2.08 9.98 2.25
C ASN A 192 2.56 10.44 3.63
N ILE A 193 2.09 11.59 4.13
CA ILE A 193 2.47 12.11 5.46
C ILE A 193 2.08 11.14 6.59
N PRO A 194 0.85 10.57 6.63
CA PRO A 194 0.53 9.54 7.62
C PRO A 194 1.47 8.33 7.61
N GLY A 195 1.99 7.95 6.44
CA GLY A 195 2.97 6.87 6.31
C GLY A 195 4.29 7.17 6.99
N ILE A 196 4.76 8.41 6.87
CA ILE A 196 5.96 8.89 7.58
C ILE A 196 5.70 8.86 9.09
N LEU A 197 4.61 9.48 9.55
CA LEU A 197 4.29 9.59 10.97
C LEU A 197 4.14 8.20 11.64
N THR A 198 3.34 7.32 11.03
CA THR A 198 3.13 5.96 11.55
C THR A 198 4.42 5.15 11.56
N SER A 199 5.30 5.32 10.56
CA SER A 199 6.58 4.61 10.52
C SER A 199 7.56 5.13 11.58
N LEU A 200 7.63 6.43 11.82
CA LEU A 200 8.45 7.00 12.90
C LEU A 200 8.00 6.51 14.28
N VAL A 201 6.69 6.46 14.53
CA VAL A 201 6.13 5.89 15.76
C VAL A 201 6.55 4.42 15.89
N ARG A 202 6.40 3.60 14.84
CA ARG A 202 6.81 2.19 14.85
C ARG A 202 8.29 2.01 15.17
N LEU A 203 9.17 2.82 14.57
CA LEU A 203 10.60 2.79 14.86
C LEU A 203 10.90 3.15 16.33
N GLY A 204 10.20 4.15 16.89
CA GLY A 204 10.28 4.45 18.32
C GLY A 204 9.83 3.29 19.21
N LEU A 205 8.75 2.60 18.83
CA LEU A 205 8.24 1.44 19.56
C LEU A 205 9.20 0.25 19.51
N PHE A 206 9.91 0.03 18.41
CA PHE A 206 10.96 -0.99 18.34
C PHE A 206 12.10 -0.74 19.33
N TRP A 207 12.43 0.53 19.59
CA TRP A 207 13.44 0.90 20.59
C TRP A 207 12.94 0.65 22.02
N GLN A 208 11.64 0.88 22.27
CA GLN A 208 11.06 0.83 23.61
C GLN A 208 10.62 -0.57 24.06
N TYR A 209 10.12 -1.39 23.14
CA TYR A 209 9.56 -2.71 23.45
C TYR A 209 10.39 -3.84 22.84
N PRO A 210 10.84 -4.83 23.64
CA PRO A 210 11.59 -5.96 23.12
C PRO A 210 10.73 -6.79 22.16
N GLN A 211 11.35 -7.33 21.11
CA GLN A 211 10.74 -8.42 20.34
C GLN A 211 10.75 -9.66 21.22
N VAL A 212 9.70 -9.86 22.01
CA VAL A 212 9.55 -11.09 22.77
C VAL A 212 9.28 -12.20 21.74
N GLN A 213 10.27 -12.99 21.36
CA GLN A 213 10.02 -14.28 20.71
C GLN A 213 9.35 -15.18 21.74
N GLU A 214 8.25 -15.84 21.38
CA GLU A 214 7.74 -16.93 22.21
C GLU A 214 8.88 -17.94 22.40
N LYS A 215 9.35 -18.07 23.64
CA LYS A 215 10.15 -19.23 24.03
C LYS A 215 9.31 -20.45 23.72
N ASN A 216 9.78 -21.28 22.80
CA ASN A 216 9.27 -22.62 22.56
C ASN A 216 9.09 -23.35 23.91
N TYR A 217 7.84 -23.48 24.38
CA TYR A 217 7.46 -24.33 25.50
C TYR A 217 7.45 -25.82 25.08
N SER A 218 8.38 -26.25 24.24
CA SER A 218 8.49 -27.62 23.75
C SER A 218 9.48 -28.50 24.55
N LEU A 219 9.90 -28.08 25.75
CA LEU A 219 10.91 -28.80 26.55
C LEU A 219 10.53 -29.05 28.02
N LEU A 220 9.24 -29.09 28.37
CA LEU A 220 8.79 -29.56 29.70
C LEU A 220 7.74 -30.69 29.62
N GLN A 221 7.80 -31.50 28.56
CA GLN A 221 7.11 -32.79 28.47
C GLN A 221 8.07 -33.88 28.00
N THR A 222 9.02 -34.22 28.86
CA THR A 222 9.74 -35.51 28.94
C THR A 222 10.35 -35.61 30.32
#